data_AF-A0A0L6X0G8-F1
#
_entry.id   AF-A0A0L6X0G8-F1
#
_cell.length_a   1.000
_cell.length_b   1.000
_cell.length_c   1.000
_cell.angle_alpha   90.00
_cell.angle_beta   90.00
_cell.angle_gamma   90.00
#
_symmetry.space_group_name_H-M   'P 1'
#
loop_
_entity.id
_entity.type
_entity.pdbx_description
1 polymer ?
#
loop_
_entity_poly.entity_id
_entity_poly.type
_entity_poly.pdbx_seq_one_letter_code
_entity_poly.pdbx_strand_id
1 'polypeptide(L)'
;MAVFEAKQECVWLWTLLQEIGYDLQDTTMIICNNNVAINLSEDPMLHSCVKHVAIKYHFLFECVALKEIAIQYINTRDNIANLFTNPLPLPQFS
;
A
#
# COMPACT_ATOMS: atom_id res chain seq x y z
N MET A 1 4.07 1.26 7.83
CA MET A 1 4.07 1.92 6.51
C MET A 1 2.71 1.63 5.95
N ALA A 2 1.88 2.65 5.72
CA ALA A 2 0.45 2.48 5.44
C ALA A 2 0.16 1.48 4.29
N VAL A 3 0.99 1.47 3.24
CA VAL A 3 0.86 0.52 2.11
C VAL A 3 1.04 -0.94 2.54
N PHE A 4 1.98 -1.20 3.45
CA PHE A 4 2.23 -2.55 3.95
C PHE A 4 1.06 -3.06 4.79
N GLU A 5 0.51 -2.19 5.65
CA GLU A 5 -0.68 -2.51 6.46
C GLU A 5 -1.91 -2.72 5.57
N ALA A 6 -2.16 -1.82 4.61
CA ALA A 6 -3.23 -1.97 3.63
C ALA A 6 -3.11 -3.29 2.83
N LYS A 7 -1.89 -3.71 2.48
CA LYS A 7 -1.65 -5.00 1.83
C LYS A 7 -2.00 -6.17 2.74
N GLN A 8 -1.57 -6.15 4.01
CA GLN A 8 -1.88 -7.23 4.94
C GLN A 8 -3.39 -7.38 5.13
N GLU A 9 -4.10 -6.26 5.27
CA GLU A 9 -5.57 -6.23 5.35
C GLU A 9 -6.21 -6.74 4.05
N CYS A 10 -5.67 -6.36 2.90
CA CYS A 10 -6.16 -6.81 1.60
C CYS A 10 -6.06 -8.34 1.44
N VAL A 11 -4.91 -8.93 1.79
CA VAL A 11 -4.74 -10.40 1.80
C VAL A 11 -5.67 -11.07 2.79
N TRP A 12 -5.84 -10.49 3.99
CA TRP A 12 -6.76 -11.03 4.98
C TRP A 12 -8.22 -11.01 4.49
N LEU A 13 -8.66 -9.90 3.90
CA LEU A 13 -9.99 -9.76 3.31
C LEU A 13 -10.19 -10.75 2.15
N TRP A 14 -9.16 -10.99 1.34
CA TRP A 14 -9.21 -11.97 0.28
C TRP A 14 -9.39 -13.40 0.79
N THR A 15 -8.59 -13.81 1.78
CA THR A 15 -8.75 -15.13 2.41
C THR A 15 -10.15 -15.28 3.00
N LEU A 16 -10.65 -14.25 3.69
CA LEU A 16 -12.00 -14.25 4.22
C LEU A 16 -13.06 -14.40 3.12
N LEU A 17 -12.94 -13.65 2.03
CA LEU A 17 -13.87 -13.70 0.89
C LEU A 17 -13.86 -15.07 0.21
N GLN A 18 -12.68 -15.70 0.06
CA GLN A 18 -12.55 -17.05 -0.47
C GLN A 18 -13.20 -18.09 0.44
N GLU A 19 -13.04 -17.97 1.77
CA GLU A 19 -13.67 -18.88 2.74
C GLU A 19 -15.20 -18.82 2.70
N ILE A 20 -15.78 -17.66 2.41
CA ILE A 20 -17.24 -17.50 2.24
C ILE A 20 -17.73 -17.78 0.81
N GLY A 21 -16.85 -18.27 -0.08
CA GLY A 21 -17.20 -18.74 -1.42
C GLY A 21 -17.12 -17.68 -2.53
N TYR A 22 -16.51 -16.52 -2.28
CA TYR A 22 -16.24 -15.52 -3.31
C TYR A 22 -14.82 -15.67 -3.85
N ASP A 23 -14.71 -16.00 -5.13
CA ASP A 23 -13.43 -16.04 -5.83
C ASP A 23 -13.06 -14.63 -6.32
N LEU A 24 -11.85 -14.20 -6.01
CA LEU A 24 -11.30 -12.91 -6.42
C LEU A 24 -10.33 -13.16 -7.57
N GLN A 25 -10.80 -12.91 -8.79
CA GLN A 25 -10.01 -13.16 -10.00
C GLN A 25 -9.15 -11.95 -10.43
N ASP A 26 -9.42 -10.78 -9.84
CA ASP A 26 -8.81 -9.52 -10.25
C ASP A 26 -7.71 -9.05 -9.30
N THR A 27 -6.66 -8.47 -9.88
CA THR A 27 -5.58 -7.79 -9.16
C THR A 27 -6.14 -6.63 -8.35
N THR A 28 -5.85 -6.56 -7.04
CA THR A 28 -6.28 -5.42 -6.22
C THR A 28 -5.36 -4.22 -6.43
N MET A 29 -5.94 -3.10 -6.85
CA MET A 29 -5.21 -1.84 -6.99
C MET A 29 -5.13 -1.10 -5.64
N ILE A 30 -3.91 -0.92 -5.14
CA ILE A 30 -3.60 -0.12 -3.95
C ILE A 30 -3.09 1.25 -4.41
N ILE A 31 -3.81 2.30 -4.05
CA ILE A 31 -3.46 3.68 -4.39
C ILE A 31 -2.64 4.29 -3.24
N CYS A 32 -1.47 4.86 -3.53
CA CYS A 32 -0.63 5.49 -2.51
C CYS A 32 0.07 6.77 -3.01
N ASN A 33 0.27 7.74 -2.12
CA ASN A 33 1.05 8.95 -2.36
C ASN A 33 2.52 8.86 -1.91
N ASN A 34 2.95 7.71 -1.38
CA ASN A 34 4.30 7.53 -0.89
C ASN A 34 5.24 7.15 -2.03
N ASN A 35 5.89 8.15 -2.64
CA ASN A 35 6.87 7.97 -3.71
C ASN A 35 7.97 6.95 -3.37
N VAL A 36 8.35 6.82 -2.10
CA VAL A 36 9.35 5.83 -1.67
C VAL A 36 8.80 4.42 -1.81
N ALA A 37 7.53 4.19 -1.47
CA ALA A 37 6.90 2.88 -1.64
C ALA A 37 6.70 2.50 -3.11
N ILE A 38 6.48 3.49 -3.98
CA ILE A 38 6.31 3.30 -5.42
C ILE A 38 7.66 3.02 -6.09
N ASN A 39 8.65 3.89 -5.89
CA ASN A 39 9.97 3.71 -6.49
C ASN A 39 10.63 2.39 -6.02
N LEU A 40 10.38 1.96 -4.79
CA LEU A 40 10.89 0.67 -4.29
C LEU A 40 10.09 -0.54 -4.78
N SER A 41 8.83 -0.36 -5.19
CA SER A 41 8.08 -1.40 -5.90
C SER A 41 8.54 -1.59 -7.35
N GLU A 42 9.23 -0.60 -7.93
CA GLU A 42 9.78 -0.65 -9.28
C GLU A 42 11.26 -1.08 -9.30
N ASP A 43 12.07 -0.67 -8.31
CA ASP A 43 13.49 -1.05 -8.20
C ASP A 43 13.93 -1.30 -6.72
N PRO A 44 14.08 -2.56 -6.30
CA PRO A 44 14.48 -2.93 -4.94
C PRO A 44 15.92 -2.53 -4.58
N MET A 45 16.78 -2.20 -5.56
CA MET A 45 18.21 -1.96 -5.31
C MET A 45 18.50 -0.59 -4.68
N LEU A 46 17.52 0.30 -4.60
CA LEU A 46 17.80 1.71 -4.33
C LEU A 46 18.15 2.05 -2.87
N HIS A 47 17.69 1.32 -1.84
CA HIS A 47 18.02 1.72 -0.44
C HIS A 47 18.05 0.57 0.59
N SER A 48 19.24 0.00 0.80
CA SER A 48 19.55 -1.07 1.76
C SER A 48 19.63 -0.67 3.25
N CYS A 49 19.09 0.48 3.68
CA CYS A 49 19.47 1.04 4.98
C CYS A 49 18.64 0.65 6.21
N VAL A 50 17.55 -0.12 6.11
CA VAL A 50 16.86 -0.62 7.32
C VAL A 50 16.27 -2.01 7.06
N LYS A 51 16.77 -3.05 7.75
CA LYS A 51 16.33 -4.45 7.59
C LYS A 51 14.79 -4.62 7.65
N HIS A 52 14.14 -3.94 8.60
CA HIS A 52 12.67 -4.01 8.75
C HIS A 52 11.91 -3.38 7.59
N VAL A 53 12.52 -2.42 6.91
CA VAL A 53 11.93 -1.73 5.76
C VAL A 53 12.14 -2.58 4.51
N ALA A 54 13.33 -3.16 4.33
CA ALA A 54 13.64 -4.09 3.25
C ALA A 54 12.72 -5.33 3.22
N ILE A 55 12.44 -5.94 4.39
CA ILE A 55 11.54 -7.11 4.46
C ILE A 55 10.11 -6.74 4.03
N LYS A 56 9.59 -5.61 4.51
CA LYS A 56 8.24 -5.14 4.14
C LYS A 56 8.14 -4.83 2.65
N TYR A 57 9.22 -4.35 2.03
CA TYR A 57 9.27 -4.06 0.61
C TYR A 57 9.46 -5.29 -0.27
N HIS A 58 10.32 -6.23 0.12
CA HIS A 58 10.47 -7.49 -0.60
C HIS A 58 9.12 -8.21 -0.74
N PHE A 59 8.36 -8.22 0.35
CA PHE A 59 7.01 -8.79 0.38
C PHE A 59 6.01 -8.04 -0.52
N LEU A 60 6.09 -6.71 -0.59
CA LEU A 60 5.26 -5.93 -1.52
C LEU A 60 5.62 -6.24 -2.98
N PHE A 61 6.90 -6.34 -3.28
CA PHE A 61 7.39 -6.64 -4.63
C PHE A 61 6.99 -8.04 -5.09
N GLU A 62 7.13 -9.06 -4.22
CA GLU A 62 6.67 -10.42 -4.49
C GLU A 62 5.18 -10.45 -4.86
N CYS A 63 4.34 -9.73 -4.12
CA CYS A 63 2.90 -9.68 -4.41
C CYS A 63 2.56 -8.91 -5.69
N VAL A 64 3.32 -7.87 -6.03
CA VAL A 64 3.19 -7.20 -7.34
C VAL A 64 3.62 -8.15 -8.47
N ALA A 65 4.72 -8.89 -8.28
CA ALA A 65 5.22 -9.87 -9.25
C ALA A 65 4.24 -11.03 -9.47
N LEU A 66 3.54 -11.46 -8.41
CA LEU A 66 2.47 -12.46 -8.47
C LEU A 66 1.14 -11.90 -9.04
N LYS A 67 1.08 -10.60 -9.38
CA LYS A 67 -0.13 -9.89 -9.84
C LYS A 67 -1.28 -9.94 -8.85
N GLU A 68 -0.99 -10.17 -7.58
CA GLU A 68 -1.97 -10.10 -6.51
C GLU A 68 -2.39 -8.63 -6.32
N ILE A 69 -1.40 -7.73 -6.28
CA ILE A 69 -1.64 -6.31 -6.08
C ILE A 69 -0.97 -5.47 -7.16
N ALA A 70 -1.58 -4.34 -7.48
CA ALA A 70 -0.97 -3.29 -8.30
C ALA A 70 -0.87 -2.02 -7.46
N ILE A 71 0.28 -1.35 -7.46
CA ILE A 71 0.46 -0.10 -6.71
C ILE A 71 0.40 1.06 -7.69
N GLN A 72 -0.51 2.01 -7.48
CA GLN A 72 -0.64 3.22 -8.30
C GLN A 72 -0.34 4.48 -7.48
N TYR A 73 0.43 5.39 -8.08
CA TYR A 73 0.66 6.71 -7.50
C TYR A 73 -0.57 7.59 -7.56
N ILE A 74 -0.83 8.31 -6.47
CA ILE A 74 -1.75 9.45 -6.44
C ILE A 74 -1.09 10.64 -5.75
N ASN A 75 -1.44 11.85 -6.17
CA ASN A 75 -0.99 13.05 -5.47
C ASN A 75 -1.53 13.07 -4.02
N THR A 76 -0.72 13.55 -3.07
CA THR A 76 -1.14 13.74 -1.66
C THR A 76 -2.43 14.53 -1.51
N ARG A 77 -2.69 15.51 -2.40
CA ARG A 77 -3.92 16.33 -2.38
C ARG A 77 -5.15 15.56 -2.83
N ASP A 78 -4.96 14.57 -3.70
CA ASP A 78 -6.04 13.77 -4.29
C ASP A 78 -6.23 12.44 -3.54
N ASN A 79 -5.31 12.10 -2.63
CA ASN A 79 -5.40 10.90 -1.79
C ASN A 79 -6.43 11.10 -0.66
N ILE A 80 -7.66 10.64 -0.87
CA ILE A 80 -8.74 10.70 0.13
C ILE A 80 -8.34 9.99 1.44
N ALA A 81 -7.46 8.98 1.40
CA ALA A 81 -6.98 8.30 2.61
C ALA A 81 -6.24 9.26 3.56
N ASN A 82 -5.65 10.34 3.05
CA ASN A 82 -5.00 11.36 3.86
C ASN A 82 -5.97 12.12 4.77
N LEU A 83 -7.27 12.16 4.44
CA LEU A 83 -8.29 12.72 5.32
C LEU A 83 -8.44 11.91 6.61
N PHE A 84 -8.21 10.59 6.53
CA PHE A 84 -8.37 9.67 7.65
C PHE A 84 -7.07 9.46 8.44
N THR A 85 -5.92 9.77 7.86
CA THR A 85 -4.60 9.56 8.50
C THR A 85 -3.95 10.84 9.01
N ASN A 86 -4.31 12.01 8.46
CA ASN A 86 -3.82 13.29 8.96
C ASN A 86 -4.73 13.85 10.07
N PRO A 87 -4.14 14.47 11.11
CA PRO A 87 -4.93 15.28 12.03
C PRO A 87 -5.61 16.41 11.25
N LEU A 88 -6.86 16.71 11.61
CA LEU A 88 -7.57 17.86 11.07
C LEU A 88 -6.70 19.11 11.25
N PRO A 89 -6.61 19.99 10.24
CA PRO A 89 -5.85 21.23 10.38
C PRO A 89 -6.37 21.99 11.61
N LEU A 90 -5.45 22.42 12.48
CA LEU A 90 -5.80 23.23 13.64
C LEU A 90 -6.57 24.46 13.15
N PRO A 91 -7.67 24.84 13.82
CA PRO A 91 -8.39 26.05 13.47
C PRO A 91 -7.41 27.22 13.52
N GLN A 92 -7.23 27.88 12.37
CA GLN A 92 -6.50 29.13 12.29
C GLN A 92 -7.38 30.20 12.93
N PHE A 93 -7.25 30.37 14.25
CA PHE A 93 -7.80 31.54 14.92
C PHE A 93 -7.07 32.77 14.39
N SER A 94 -7.82 33.62 13.68
CA SER A 94 -7.40 34.96 13.27
C SER A 94 -7.58 35.92 14.43
#